data_AF-A0A3N2DND9-F1
#
_entry.id   AF-A0A3N2DND9-F1
#
_cell.length_a   1.000
_cell.length_b   1.000
_cell.length_c   1.000
_cell.angle_alpha   90.00
_cell.angle_beta   90.00
_cell.angle_gamma   90.00
#
_symmetry.space_group_name_H-M   'P 1'
#
loop_
_entity.id
_entity.type
_entity.pdbx_description
1 polymer ?
#
loop_
_entity_poly.entity_id
_entity_poly.type
_entity_poly.pdbx_seq_one_letter_code
_entity_poly.pdbx_strand_id
1 'polypeptide(L)'
;MPVTTIYHNPRCSKSRQTLQILNDNGVEPEVVLYLEQTPSANELVAILEKLGMTARQLLRKGEEAYKVNNLADTSLSDSEIIALMVRFPKLIERPIVVVANKAKIGRPPESVLELIA
;
A
#
# COMPACT_ATOMS: atom_id res chain seq x y z
N MET A 1 15.07 -15.32 7.26
CA MET A 1 13.61 -15.10 7.28
C MET A 1 13.33 -13.97 6.30
N PRO A 2 12.38 -14.11 5.36
CA PRO A 2 12.04 -13.01 4.46
C PRO A 2 11.49 -11.84 5.28
N VAL A 3 12.10 -10.67 5.14
CA VAL A 3 11.59 -9.44 5.77
C VAL A 3 10.24 -9.16 5.14
N THR A 4 9.19 -9.24 5.95
CA THR A 4 7.83 -8.91 5.54
C THR A 4 7.45 -7.63 6.23
N THR A 5 6.93 -6.66 5.49
CA THR A 5 6.49 -5.36 6.01
C THR A 5 5.05 -5.16 5.59
N ILE A 6 4.18 -4.84 6.55
CA ILE A 6 2.79 -4.50 6.30
C ILE A 6 2.56 -3.02 6.58
N TYR A 7 2.16 -2.29 5.54
CA TYR A 7 1.63 -0.94 5.66
C TYR A 7 0.19 -1.02 6.15
N HIS A 8 0.05 -0.96 7.47
CA HIS A 8 -1.17 -1.22 8.20
C HIS A 8 -1.85 0.09 8.63
N ASN A 9 -3.18 0.05 8.75
CA ASN A 9 -3.92 1.08 9.48
C ASN A 9 -4.83 0.43 10.53
N PRO A 10 -4.59 0.68 11.83
CA PRO A 10 -5.32 0.05 12.93
C PRO A 10 -6.79 0.41 12.94
N ARG A 11 -7.24 1.47 12.25
CA ARG A 11 -8.65 1.81 12.13
C ARG A 11 -9.41 1.00 11.07
N CYS A 12 -8.75 0.13 10.29
CA CYS A 12 -9.39 -0.61 9.20
C CYS A 12 -9.49 -2.11 9.50
N SER A 13 -10.72 -2.65 9.59
CA SER A 13 -10.96 -4.07 9.89
C SER A 13 -10.27 -5.02 8.90
N LYS A 14 -10.29 -4.69 7.59
CA LYS A 14 -9.60 -5.50 6.57
C LYS A 14 -8.09 -5.56 6.78
N SER A 15 -7.50 -4.47 7.26
CA SER A 15 -6.07 -4.39 7.55
C SER A 15 -5.67 -5.25 8.74
N ARG A 16 -6.53 -5.36 9.75
CA ARG A 16 -6.34 -6.28 10.88
C ARG A 16 -6.48 -7.74 10.45
N GLN A 17 -7.47 -8.06 9.62
CA GLN A 17 -7.61 -9.40 9.04
C GLN A 17 -6.38 -9.81 8.26
N THR A 18 -5.85 -8.96 7.38
CA THR A 18 -4.61 -9.21 6.64
C THR A 18 -3.44 -9.53 7.57
N LEU A 19 -3.26 -8.76 8.64
CA LEU A 19 -2.21 -9.00 9.63
C LEU A 19 -2.40 -10.34 10.36
N GLN A 20 -3.63 -10.67 10.70
CA GLN A 20 -3.95 -11.95 11.35
C GLN A 20 -3.67 -13.13 10.42
N ILE A 21 -4.02 -13.03 9.13
CA ILE A 21 -3.73 -14.07 8.12
C ILE A 21 -2.22 -14.32 8.01
N LEU A 22 -1.41 -13.26 7.96
CA LEU A 22 0.04 -13.40 7.91
C LEU A 22 0.56 -14.15 9.15
N ASN A 23 0.11 -13.75 10.34
CA ASN A 23 0.53 -14.36 11.60
C ASN A 23 0.07 -15.83 11.71
N ASP A 24 -1.15 -16.14 11.27
CA ASP A 24 -1.70 -17.51 11.23
C ASP A 24 -0.89 -18.45 10.31
N ASN A 25 -0.27 -17.89 9.27
CA ASN A 25 0.64 -18.60 8.37
C ASN A 25 2.10 -18.61 8.86
N GLY A 26 2.38 -18.20 10.10
CA GLY A 26 3.73 -18.17 10.67
C GLY A 26 4.63 -17.07 10.11
N VAL A 27 4.04 -16.04 9.48
CA VAL A 27 4.75 -14.86 8.99
C VAL A 27 4.52 -13.72 9.97
N GLU A 28 5.59 -13.21 10.56
CA GLU A 28 5.56 -12.04 11.43
C GLU A 28 5.96 -10.79 10.63
N PRO A 29 5.00 -10.01 10.11
CA PRO A 29 5.31 -8.81 9.36
C PRO A 29 5.64 -7.63 10.29
N GLU A 30 6.57 -6.78 9.87
CA GLU A 30 6.81 -5.48 10.47
C GLU A 30 5.65 -4.54 10.17
N VAL A 31 4.98 -4.06 11.22
CA VAL A 31 3.78 -3.23 11.11
C VAL A 31 4.19 -1.78 10.97
N VAL A 32 4.10 -1.24 9.76
CA VAL A 32 4.42 0.15 9.45
C VAL A 32 3.13 0.95 9.32
N LEU A 33 2.96 1.95 10.19
CA LEU A 33 1.84 2.87 10.16
C LEU A 33 2.09 3.92 9.08
N TYR A 34 1.74 3.64 7.83
CA TYR A 34 2.03 4.50 6.69
C TYR A 34 1.50 5.95 6.80
N LEU A 35 0.53 6.18 7.69
CA LEU A 35 0.01 7.50 7.99
C LEU A 35 0.94 8.31 8.91
N GLU A 36 1.74 7.64 9.73
CA GLU A 36 2.73 8.24 10.62
C GLU A 36 4.12 8.19 9.98
N GLN A 37 4.50 7.04 9.44
CA GLN A 37 5.70 6.84 8.64
C GLN A 37 5.35 6.92 7.16
N THR A 38 5.23 8.16 6.69
CA THR A 38 4.93 8.42 5.28
C THR A 38 6.12 7.97 4.42
N PRO A 39 5.93 7.04 3.47
CA PRO A 39 7.01 6.63 2.58
C PRO A 39 7.44 7.78 1.68
N SER A 40 8.74 7.88 1.44
CA SER A 40 9.31 8.83 0.48
C SER A 40 8.92 8.45 -0.95
N ALA A 41 9.08 9.38 -1.90
CA ALA A 41 8.77 9.12 -3.32
C ALA A 41 9.50 7.89 -3.86
N ASN A 42 10.80 7.74 -3.57
CA ASN A 42 11.59 6.57 -3.98
C ASN A 42 11.08 5.25 -3.37
N GLU A 43 10.68 5.27 -2.10
CA GLU A 43 10.09 4.09 -1.45
C GLU A 43 8.78 3.70 -2.10
N LEU A 44 7.94 4.69 -2.41
CA LEU A 44 6.67 4.50 -3.13
C LEU A 44 6.89 3.90 -4.52
N VAL A 45 7.87 4.40 -5.27
CA VAL A 45 8.27 3.84 -6.57
C VAL A 45 8.68 2.38 -6.41
N ALA A 46 9.56 2.08 -5.45
CA ALA A 46 10.00 0.71 -5.21
C ALA A 46 8.83 -0.22 -4.81
N ILE A 47 7.88 0.26 -4.01
CA ILE A 47 6.67 -0.49 -3.64
C ILE A 47 5.79 -0.73 -4.88
N LEU A 48 5.62 0.28 -5.74
CA LEU A 48 4.83 0.18 -6.98
C LEU A 48 5.44 -0.82 -7.96
N GLU A 49 6.77 -0.81 -8.12
CA GLU A 49 7.49 -1.81 -8.92
C GLU A 49 7.29 -3.23 -8.38
N LYS A 50 7.36 -3.41 -7.06
CA LYS A 50 7.10 -4.71 -6.40
C LYS A 50 5.64 -5.17 -6.52
N LEU A 51 4.71 -4.22 -6.59
CA LEU A 51 3.28 -4.48 -6.81
C LEU A 51 3.00 -4.85 -8.27
N GLY A 52 3.86 -4.44 -9.20
CA GLY A 52 3.58 -4.51 -10.64
C GLY A 52 2.39 -3.64 -11.05
N MET A 53 2.12 -2.56 -10.30
CA MET A 53 0.97 -1.68 -10.50
C MET A 53 1.44 -0.24 -10.73
N THR A 54 0.65 0.52 -11.50
CA THR A 54 0.91 1.95 -11.69
C THR A 54 0.48 2.77 -10.47
N ALA A 55 1.08 3.94 -10.25
CA ALA A 55 0.76 4.80 -9.10
C ALA A 55 -0.76 5.09 -9.01
N ARG A 56 -1.39 5.25 -10.18
CA ARG A 56 -2.85 5.43 -10.32
C ARG A 56 -3.70 4.28 -9.75
N GLN A 57 -3.22 3.04 -9.82
CA GLN A 57 -3.95 1.87 -9.31
C GLN A 57 -3.85 1.80 -7.79
N LEU A 58 -2.78 2.35 -7.22
CA LEU A 58 -2.59 2.51 -5.78
C LEU A 58 -3.37 3.70 -5.21
N LEU A 59 -3.98 4.54 -6.06
CA LEU A 59 -4.75 5.70 -5.59
C LEU A 59 -6.14 5.29 -5.11
N ARG A 60 -6.44 5.71 -3.89
CA ARG A 60 -7.74 5.53 -3.28
C ARG A 60 -8.71 6.60 -3.78
N LYS A 61 -9.43 6.28 -4.86
CA LYS A 61 -10.40 7.15 -5.57
C LYS A 61 -11.50 7.76 -4.68
N GLY A 62 -11.74 7.18 -3.50
CA GLY A 62 -12.76 7.63 -2.55
C GLY A 62 -12.32 8.72 -1.57
N GLU A 63 -11.06 9.15 -1.57
CA GLU A 63 -10.58 10.22 -0.67
C GLU A 63 -10.85 11.62 -1.27
N GLU A 64 -11.12 12.60 -0.40
CA GLU A 64 -11.32 14.00 -0.82
C GLU A 64 -10.08 14.55 -1.54
N ALA A 65 -8.88 14.20 -1.05
CA ALA A 65 -7.62 14.57 -1.69
C ALA A 65 -7.52 14.08 -3.15
N TYR A 66 -8.21 12.98 -3.51
CA TYR A 66 -8.24 12.50 -4.89
C TYR A 66 -8.96 13.48 -5.80
N LYS A 67 -10.12 13.98 -5.36
CA LYS A 67 -10.91 14.99 -6.09
C LYS A 67 -10.24 16.35 -6.08
N VAL A 68 -9.71 16.78 -4.93
CA VAL A 68 -9.08 18.10 -4.77
C VAL A 68 -7.85 18.26 -5.65
N ASN A 69 -7.04 17.21 -5.78
CA ASN A 69 -5.83 17.23 -6.62
C ASN A 69 -6.09 16.77 -8.06
N ASN A 70 -7.35 16.64 -8.47
CA ASN A 70 -7.76 16.17 -9.79
C ASN A 70 -7.02 14.90 -10.27
N LEU A 71 -6.80 13.95 -9.36
CA LEU A 71 -6.06 12.71 -9.62
C LEU A 71 -6.80 11.71 -10.54
N ALA A 72 -8.00 12.09 -11.00
CA ALA A 72 -8.73 11.42 -12.07
C ALA A 72 -8.19 11.78 -13.46
N ASP A 73 -7.38 12.85 -13.56
CA ASP A 73 -6.81 13.29 -14.82
C ASP A 73 -5.77 12.29 -15.32
N THR A 74 -6.04 11.70 -16.48
CA THR A 74 -5.14 10.72 -17.10
C THR A 74 -3.88 11.35 -17.71
N SER A 75 -3.77 12.68 -17.73
CA SER A 75 -2.57 13.39 -18.17
C SER A 75 -1.50 13.47 -17.07
N LEU A 76 -1.86 13.16 -15.82
CA LEU A 76 -0.92 13.13 -14.71
C LEU A 76 0.05 11.96 -14.86
N SER A 77 1.35 12.26 -14.81
CA SER A 77 2.40 11.24 -14.81
C SER A 77 2.51 10.56 -13.45
N ASP A 78 3.02 9.33 -13.41
CA ASP A 78 3.23 8.59 -12.16
C ASP A 78 4.05 9.39 -11.14
N SER A 79 5.05 10.16 -11.59
CA SER A 79 5.87 11.03 -10.75
C SER A 79 5.05 12.09 -10.00
N GLU A 80 4.08 12.72 -10.67
CA GLU A 80 3.18 13.71 -10.08
C GLU A 80 2.26 13.05 -9.04
N ILE A 81 1.73 11.88 -9.39
CA ILE A 81 0.89 11.07 -8.50
C ILE A 81 1.68 10.70 -7.25
N ILE A 82 2.92 10.22 -7.39
CA ILE A 82 3.78 9.82 -6.28
C ILE A 82 4.07 11.03 -5.38
N ALA A 83 4.39 12.21 -5.96
CA ALA A 83 4.60 13.42 -5.18
C ALA A 83 3.35 13.80 -4.35
N LEU A 84 2.15 13.62 -4.92
CA LEU A 84 0.89 13.82 -4.21
C LEU A 84 0.66 12.75 -3.14
N MET A 85 1.04 11.50 -3.37
CA MET A 85 0.95 10.42 -2.37
C MET A 85 1.87 10.67 -1.16
N VAL A 86 3.06 11.21 -1.38
CA VAL A 86 3.98 11.60 -0.30
C VAL A 86 3.41 12.78 0.49
N ARG A 87 2.80 13.77 -0.17
CA ARG A 87 2.14 14.89 0.51
C ARG A 87 0.86 14.47 1.24
N PHE A 88 0.13 13.52 0.67
CA PHE A 88 -1.16 13.04 1.17
C PHE A 88 -1.13 11.51 1.28
N PRO A 89 -0.51 10.93 2.33
CA PRO A 89 -0.42 9.48 2.51
C PRO A 89 -1.80 8.80 2.52
N LYS A 90 -2.87 9.52 2.89
CA LYS A 90 -4.25 9.02 2.84
C LYS A 90 -4.69 8.54 1.45
N LEU A 91 -4.09 9.08 0.37
CA LEU A 91 -4.35 8.66 -1.01
C LEU A 91 -3.89 7.23 -1.30
N ILE A 92 -2.97 6.69 -0.51
CA ILE A 92 -2.39 5.37 -0.71
C ILE A 92 -3.43 4.29 -0.33
N GLU A 93 -3.64 3.35 -1.24
CA GLU A 93 -4.50 2.18 -1.02
C GLU A 93 -3.94 1.33 0.14
N ARG A 94 -4.84 0.74 0.95
CA ARG A 94 -4.48 0.05 2.20
C ARG A 94 -5.30 -1.23 2.41
N PRO A 95 -4.76 -2.29 3.03
CA PRO A 95 -3.36 -2.49 3.43
C PRO A 95 -2.44 -2.90 2.26
N ILE A 96 -1.16 -2.57 2.35
CA ILE A 96 -0.12 -3.06 1.44
C ILE A 96 0.79 -3.99 2.23
N VAL A 97 1.03 -5.20 1.70
CA VAL A 97 1.98 -6.15 2.27
C VAL A 97 3.14 -6.26 1.29
N VAL A 98 4.35 -6.15 1.80
CA VAL A 98 5.60 -6.30 1.05
C VAL A 98 6.35 -7.49 1.65
N VAL A 99 6.60 -8.52 0.86
CA VAL A 99 7.38 -9.71 1.23
C VAL A 99 8.60 -9.74 0.34
N ALA A 100 9.78 -9.43 0.91
CA ALA A 100 11.05 -9.35 0.17
C ALA A 100 10.98 -8.48 -1.11
N ASN A 101 10.88 -9.11 -2.29
CA ASN A 101 10.80 -8.45 -3.60
C ASN A 101 9.39 -8.43 -4.22
N LYS A 102 8.37 -8.89 -3.50
CA LYS A 102 6.98 -8.87 -3.97
C LYS A 102 6.14 -8.00 -3.06
N ALA A 103 5.14 -7.33 -3.61
CA ALA A 103 4.16 -6.59 -2.83
C ALA A 103 2.75 -6.86 -3.33
N LYS A 104 1.77 -6.78 -2.44
CA LYS A 104 0.35 -7.03 -2.77
C LYS A 104 -0.56 -6.22 -1.86
N ILE A 105 -1.71 -5.83 -2.40
CA ILE A 105 -2.73 -5.10 -1.66
C ILE A 105 -3.67 -6.13 -1.02
N GLY A 106 -3.88 -6.05 0.30
CA GLY A 106 -4.80 -6.92 1.04
C GLY A 106 -6.27 -6.49 0.89
N ARG A 107 -6.72 -6.30 -0.35
CA ARG A 107 -8.11 -6.05 -0.71
C ARG A 107 -8.49 -6.92 -1.92
N PRO A 108 -9.00 -8.15 -1.71
CA PRO A 108 -9.35 -8.80 -0.43
C PRO A 108 -8.14 -9.17 0.46
N PRO A 109 -8.33 -9.35 1.78
CA PRO A 109 -7.23 -9.69 2.70
C PRO A 109 -6.53 -11.01 2.33
N GLU A 110 -7.23 -11.92 1.66
CA GLU A 110 -6.70 -13.19 1.14
C GLU A 110 -5.67 -13.00 0.02
N SER A 111 -5.64 -11.86 -0.69
CA SER A 111 -4.66 -11.61 -1.75
C SER A 111 -3.21 -11.66 -1.26
N VAL A 112 -2.99 -11.50 0.04
CA VAL A 112 -1.66 -11.61 0.64
C VAL A 112 -1.21 -13.05 0.79
N LEU A 113 -2.14 -14.02 0.79
CA LEU A 113 -1.81 -15.44 0.78
C LEU A 113 -0.96 -15.78 -0.45
N GLU A 114 -1.23 -15.15 -1.59
CA GLU A 114 -0.41 -15.32 -2.80
C GLU A 114 1.05 -14.84 -2.65
N LEU A 115 1.38 -14.06 -1.62
CA LEU A 115 2.76 -13.68 -1.31
C LEU A 115 3.51 -14.69 -0.44
N ILE A 116 2.76 -15.47 0.36
CA ILE A 116 3.29 -16.37 1.40
C ILE A 116 3.05 -17.86 1.09
N ALA A 117 2.22 -18.16 0.08
CA ALA A 117 1.96 -19.49 -0.44
C ALA A 117 3.13 -20.05 -1.28
#